data_AF-A0A351FC61-F1
#
_entry.id   AF-A0A351FC61-F1
#
_cell.length_a   1.000
_cell.length_b   1.000
_cell.length_c   1.000
_cell.angle_alpha   90.00
_cell.angle_beta   90.00
_cell.angle_gamma   90.00
#
_symmetry.space_group_name_H-M   'P 1'
#
loop_
_entity.id
_entity.type
_entity.pdbx_description
1 polymer ?
#
loop_
_entity_poly.entity_id
_entity_poly.type
_entity_poly.pdbx_seq_one_letter_code
_entity_poly.pdbx_strand_id
1 'polypeptide(L)'
;MGKAEKPTLIVGAGLAGLACALTVRRAGRTVLLFDREEVVGGRVRTDGIEGYRLDRGFQVLLTAYPEARRFLNFEELDLRSCYPGSRVWFENRFHRVADPFRKPVDGLGSLFNPIGSLPDKLRVGLLRLGLLSTRSMPDEVTTSQALERLGFGSSMTDRFWKPFMRGVFLENGLRTSVRKFEETFRLFAEGETALPRLGIGEIPKQMARSLPSESLRLGHSIVRVGDRFVESADGKRWEGRAVVLATESEVADQLLGLDGDEATPWNSVDCLYFSMPSVDLPTNEPILHLDGSG
;
A
#
# COMPACT_ATOMS: atom_id res chain seq x y z
N MET A 1 5.94 -45.21 -12.14
CA MET A 1 6.09 -43.76 -12.34
C MET A 1 4.96 -43.04 -11.63
N GLY A 2 5.26 -42.26 -10.59
CA GLY A 2 4.24 -41.48 -9.89
C GLY A 2 3.64 -40.43 -10.82
N LYS A 3 2.31 -40.27 -10.81
CA LYS A 3 1.59 -39.26 -11.60
C LYS A 3 2.19 -37.89 -11.25
N ALA A 4 2.65 -37.12 -12.26
CA ALA A 4 3.15 -35.76 -12.03
C ALA A 4 2.07 -34.92 -11.32
N GLU A 5 2.44 -34.23 -10.24
CA GLU A 5 1.50 -33.41 -9.47
C GLU A 5 0.99 -32.25 -10.34
N LYS A 6 -0.33 -32.14 -10.50
CA LYS A 6 -0.94 -31.01 -11.23
C LYS A 6 -0.75 -29.71 -10.42
N PRO A 7 -0.28 -28.62 -11.05
CA PRO A 7 0.00 -27.36 -10.36
C PRO A 7 -1.28 -26.62 -9.97
N THR A 8 -1.19 -25.77 -8.95
CA THR A 8 -2.18 -24.69 -8.76
C THR A 8 -1.89 -23.60 -9.80
N LEU A 9 -2.91 -23.18 -10.55
CA LEU A 9 -2.82 -22.10 -11.53
C LEU A 9 -3.24 -20.79 -10.85
N ILE A 10 -2.45 -19.73 -10.98
CA ILE A 10 -2.73 -18.42 -10.38
C ILE A 10 -2.72 -17.37 -11.47
N VAL A 11 -3.76 -16.56 -11.58
CA VAL A 11 -3.88 -15.48 -12.57
C VAL A 11 -3.63 -14.14 -11.89
N GLY A 12 -2.59 -13.41 -12.33
CA GLY A 12 -2.16 -12.12 -11.80
C GLY A 12 -0.87 -12.21 -10.98
N ALA A 13 0.25 -11.71 -11.49
CA ALA A 13 1.57 -11.66 -10.83
C ALA A 13 1.83 -10.35 -10.05
N GLY A 14 0.77 -9.74 -9.52
CA GLY A 14 0.87 -8.73 -8.47
C GLY A 14 1.23 -9.34 -7.10
N LEU A 15 1.28 -8.50 -6.05
CA LEU A 15 1.65 -8.95 -4.70
C LEU A 15 0.77 -10.11 -4.19
N ALA A 16 -0.54 -10.07 -4.45
CA ALA A 16 -1.47 -11.12 -4.02
C ALA A 16 -1.14 -12.47 -4.67
N GLY A 17 -0.92 -12.50 -5.98
CA GLY A 17 -0.58 -13.74 -6.69
C GLY A 17 0.80 -14.27 -6.34
N LEU A 18 1.80 -13.39 -6.16
CA LEU A 18 3.13 -13.76 -5.68
C LEU A 18 3.07 -14.36 -4.25
N ALA A 19 2.32 -13.73 -3.34
CA ALA A 19 2.13 -14.25 -1.98
C ALA A 19 1.40 -15.60 -1.99
N CYS A 20 0.39 -15.76 -2.84
CA CYS A 20 -0.31 -17.03 -3.03
C CYS A 20 0.65 -18.11 -3.55
N ALA A 21 1.43 -17.81 -4.59
CA ALA A 21 2.41 -18.73 -5.18
C ALA A 21 3.44 -19.19 -4.15
N LEU A 22 4.02 -18.26 -3.39
CA LEU A 22 4.97 -18.59 -2.32
C LEU A 22 4.32 -19.44 -1.23
N THR A 23 3.07 -19.16 -0.87
CA THR A 23 2.33 -19.96 0.14
C THR A 23 2.09 -21.39 -0.34
N VAL A 24 1.67 -21.57 -1.59
CA VAL A 24 1.47 -22.89 -2.21
C VAL A 24 2.80 -23.66 -2.30
N ARG A 25 3.88 -22.98 -2.68
CA ARG A 25 5.24 -23.57 -2.74
C ARG A 25 5.74 -23.99 -1.35
N ARG A 26 5.56 -23.16 -0.33
CA ARG A 26 5.91 -23.49 1.07
C ARG A 26 5.14 -24.70 1.60
N ALA A 27 3.95 -24.96 1.06
CA ALA A 27 3.18 -26.18 1.34
C ALA A 27 3.64 -27.40 0.52
N GLY A 28 4.77 -27.31 -0.21
CA GLY A 28 5.34 -28.42 -0.97
C GLY A 28 4.68 -28.71 -2.32
N ARG A 29 3.80 -27.82 -2.81
CA ARG A 29 3.02 -28.04 -4.03
C ARG A 29 3.59 -27.29 -5.23
N THR A 30 3.23 -27.71 -6.43
CA THR A 30 3.60 -27.03 -7.69
C THR A 30 2.63 -25.88 -8.02
N VAL A 31 3.14 -24.83 -8.66
CA VAL A 31 2.36 -23.64 -9.04
C VAL A 31 2.76 -23.17 -10.43
N LEU A 32 1.80 -22.63 -11.19
CA LEU A 32 2.04 -21.80 -12.36
C LEU A 32 1.33 -20.46 -12.15
N LEU A 33 2.07 -19.36 -12.23
CA LEU A 33 1.60 -18.00 -12.04
C LEU A 33 1.63 -17.26 -13.38
N PHE A 34 0.50 -16.73 -13.81
CA PHE A 34 0.30 -16.10 -15.10
C PHE A 34 0.13 -14.59 -14.94
N ASP A 35 0.66 -13.81 -15.88
CA ASP A 35 0.37 -12.39 -16.01
C ASP A 35 0.43 -11.97 -17.47
N ARG A 36 -0.36 -10.97 -17.86
CA ARG A 36 -0.33 -10.37 -19.20
C ARG A 36 0.92 -9.53 -19.42
N GLU A 37 1.48 -8.95 -18.36
CA GLU A 37 2.69 -8.16 -18.41
C GLU A 37 3.93 -9.06 -18.45
N GLU A 38 5.01 -8.57 -19.06
CA GLU A 38 6.32 -9.24 -19.09
C GLU A 38 7.07 -9.16 -17.75
N VAL A 39 6.55 -8.40 -16.79
CA VAL A 39 7.17 -8.16 -15.49
C VAL A 39 6.16 -8.32 -14.36
N VAL A 40 6.63 -8.81 -13.22
CA VAL A 40 5.83 -8.94 -11.99
C VAL A 40 5.57 -7.57 -11.33
N GLY A 41 4.60 -7.56 -10.42
CA GLY A 41 4.39 -6.47 -9.46
C GLY A 41 3.03 -5.76 -9.58
N GLY A 42 2.39 -5.81 -10.75
CA GLY A 42 1.13 -5.12 -10.99
C GLY A 42 1.24 -3.63 -10.63
N ARG A 43 0.49 -3.20 -9.61
CA ARG A 43 0.54 -1.81 -9.09
C ARG A 43 1.84 -1.46 -8.39
N VAL A 44 2.56 -2.44 -7.82
CA VAL A 44 3.80 -2.20 -7.08
C VAL A 44 4.96 -2.29 -8.06
N ARG A 45 5.32 -1.17 -8.67
CA ARG A 45 6.31 -1.10 -9.74
C ARG A 45 7.14 0.17 -9.65
N THR A 46 8.38 0.05 -10.09
CA THR A 46 9.33 1.14 -10.30
C THR A 46 9.78 1.11 -11.74
N ASP A 47 9.60 2.21 -12.45
CA ASP A 47 10.09 2.38 -13.82
C ASP A 47 11.40 3.18 -13.82
N GLY A 48 12.33 2.82 -14.70
CA GLY A 48 13.57 3.55 -14.93
C GLY A 48 13.39 4.52 -16.10
N ILE A 49 13.45 5.83 -15.85
CA ILE A 49 13.26 6.87 -16.87
C ILE A 49 14.40 7.88 -16.76
N GLU A 50 15.20 8.04 -17.81
CA GLU A 50 16.28 9.06 -17.88
C GLU A 50 17.24 9.04 -16.66
N GLY A 51 17.55 7.85 -16.15
CA GLY A 51 18.41 7.68 -14.97
C GLY A 51 17.69 7.84 -13.62
N TYR A 52 16.42 8.26 -13.62
CA TYR A 52 15.55 8.27 -12.45
C TYR A 52 14.88 6.91 -12.21
N ARG A 53 14.48 6.67 -10.97
CA ARG A 53 13.63 5.53 -10.56
C ARG A 53 12.31 6.10 -10.06
N LEU A 54 11.23 5.80 -10.76
CA LEU A 54 9.91 6.37 -10.52
C LEU A 54 8.94 5.26 -10.13
N ASP A 55 8.52 5.25 -8.86
CA ASP A 55 7.49 4.33 -8.38
C ASP A 55 6.13 4.74 -8.95
N ARG A 56 5.33 3.79 -9.42
CA ARG A 56 4.00 4.07 -9.99
C ARG A 56 3.02 4.49 -8.88
N GLY A 57 2.86 5.79 -8.72
CA GLY A 57 2.05 6.38 -7.65
C GLY A 57 2.87 6.64 -6.38
N PHE A 58 2.26 7.29 -5.40
CA PHE A 58 2.88 7.47 -4.09
C PHE A 58 2.84 6.15 -3.32
N GLN A 59 3.98 5.49 -3.17
CA GLN A 59 4.10 4.22 -2.47
C GLN A 59 5.09 4.32 -1.32
N VAL A 60 4.77 3.67 -0.22
CA VAL A 60 5.65 3.47 0.94
C VAL A 60 5.35 2.11 1.56
N LEU A 61 6.36 1.48 2.15
CA LEU A 61 6.20 0.28 2.96
C LEU A 61 6.14 0.66 4.44
N LEU A 62 5.11 0.21 5.16
CA LEU A 62 5.11 0.27 6.62
C LEU A 62 5.74 -1.01 7.17
N THR A 63 6.85 -0.89 7.90
CA THR A 63 7.58 -2.07 8.41
C THR A 63 6.81 -2.82 9.51
N ALA A 64 5.69 -2.28 9.99
CA ALA A 64 4.77 -2.95 10.90
C ALA A 64 3.79 -3.90 10.19
N TYR A 65 3.70 -3.91 8.86
CA TYR A 65 2.80 -4.84 8.15
C TYR A 65 3.17 -6.29 8.47
N PRO A 66 2.26 -7.09 9.09
CA PRO A 66 2.56 -8.47 9.44
C PRO A 66 2.92 -9.32 8.23
N GLU A 67 2.18 -9.16 7.12
CA GLU A 67 2.44 -9.92 5.90
C GLU A 67 3.73 -9.49 5.21
N ALA A 68 4.13 -8.21 5.31
CA ALA A 68 5.45 -7.79 4.83
C ALA A 68 6.57 -8.54 5.58
N ARG A 69 6.46 -8.68 6.91
CA ARG A 69 7.43 -9.45 7.72
C ARG A 69 7.42 -10.95 7.40
N ARG A 70 6.29 -11.49 6.95
CA ARG A 70 6.13 -12.91 6.59
C ARG A 70 6.74 -13.25 5.23
N PHE A 71 6.68 -12.33 4.28
CA PHE A 71 7.05 -12.60 2.89
C PHE A 71 8.37 -11.95 2.46
N LEU A 72 8.81 -10.88 3.12
CA LEU A 72 9.93 -10.07 2.66
C LEU A 72 11.14 -10.20 3.58
N ASN A 73 12.33 -10.12 2.98
CA ASN A 73 13.57 -9.91 3.70
C ASN A 73 13.95 -8.43 3.61
N PHE A 74 13.76 -7.69 4.71
CA PHE A 74 13.97 -6.25 4.76
C PHE A 74 15.45 -5.85 4.63
N GLU A 75 16.38 -6.70 5.05
CA GLU A 75 17.81 -6.43 4.94
C GLU A 75 18.26 -6.51 3.47
N GLU A 76 17.82 -7.54 2.75
CA GLU A 76 18.11 -7.68 1.31
C GLU A 76 17.45 -6.57 0.47
N LEU A 77 16.28 -6.07 0.89
CA LEU A 77 15.64 -4.92 0.25
C LEU A 77 16.37 -3.58 0.52
N ASP A 78 17.33 -3.57 1.44
CA ASP A 78 18.05 -2.37 1.89
C ASP A 78 17.09 -1.21 2.17
N LEU A 79 16.12 -1.46 3.05
CA LEU A 79 15.07 -0.49 3.36
C LEU A 79 15.66 0.81 3.90
N ARG A 80 15.22 1.92 3.32
CA ARG A 80 15.57 3.28 3.71
C ARG A 80 14.36 3.94 4.32
N SER A 81 14.47 4.26 5.60
CA SER A 81 13.38 4.83 6.39
C SER A 81 13.25 6.33 6.12
N CYS A 82 12.01 6.75 5.93
CA CYS A 82 11.63 8.15 5.88
C CYS A 82 11.67 8.75 7.29
N TYR A 83 11.80 10.07 7.36
CA TYR A 83 11.66 10.78 8.62
C TYR A 83 10.26 10.53 9.22
N PRO A 84 10.15 10.19 10.52
CA PRO A 84 8.87 9.88 11.16
C PRO A 84 8.08 11.16 11.46
N GLY A 85 7.46 11.72 10.42
CA GLY A 85 6.69 12.95 10.48
C GLY A 85 6.28 13.45 9.10
N SER A 86 5.74 14.66 9.07
CA SER A 86 5.35 15.34 7.84
C SER A 86 5.64 16.85 7.90
N ARG A 87 5.68 17.47 6.73
CA ARG A 87 5.65 18.93 6.54
C ARG A 87 4.30 19.30 5.96
N VAL A 88 3.52 20.05 6.72
CA VAL A 88 2.19 20.49 6.33
C VAL A 88 2.29 21.91 5.77
N TRP A 89 1.91 22.11 4.52
CA TRP A 89 1.78 23.44 3.93
C TRP A 89 0.50 24.12 4.46
N PHE A 90 0.66 25.25 5.14
CA PHE A 90 -0.47 26.03 5.66
C PHE A 90 -0.04 27.49 5.88
N GLU A 91 -0.88 28.45 5.48
CA GLU A 91 -0.58 29.89 5.55
C GLU A 91 0.76 30.25 4.87
N ASN A 92 0.94 29.77 3.63
CA ASN A 92 2.09 30.06 2.78
C ASN A 92 3.47 29.66 3.36
N ARG A 93 3.50 28.67 4.25
CA ARG A 93 4.74 28.08 4.78
C ARG A 93 4.55 26.63 5.17
N PHE A 94 5.66 25.89 5.25
CA PHE A 94 5.67 24.52 5.77
C PHE A 94 5.80 24.50 7.30
N HIS A 95 4.97 23.70 7.95
CA HIS A 95 5.02 23.40 9.39
C HIS A 95 5.40 21.95 9.58
N ARG A 96 6.46 21.68 10.35
CA ARG A 96 6.86 20.30 10.67
C ARG A 96 5.97 19.73 11.77
N VAL A 97 5.40 18.55 11.52
CA VAL A 97 4.73 17.69 12.49
C VAL A 97 5.59 16.44 12.66
N ALA A 98 6.17 16.24 13.83
CA ALA A 98 7.07 15.13 14.10
C ALA A 98 6.44 14.16 15.09
N ASP A 99 6.76 12.87 14.97
CA ASP A 99 6.40 11.87 15.96
C ASP A 99 7.22 12.06 17.25
N PRO A 100 6.63 12.53 18.36
CA PRO A 100 7.37 12.82 19.58
C PRO A 100 7.94 11.54 20.24
N PHE A 101 7.40 10.36 19.94
CA PHE A 101 7.89 9.09 20.48
C PHE A 101 9.18 8.62 19.80
N ARG A 102 9.44 9.07 18.57
CA ARG A 102 10.65 8.70 17.80
C ARG A 102 11.63 9.86 17.65
N LYS A 103 11.12 11.09 17.62
CA LYS A 103 11.88 12.34 17.49
C LYS A 103 11.42 13.31 18.57
N PRO A 104 11.80 13.09 19.85
CA PRO A 104 11.28 13.86 20.97
C PRO A 104 11.60 15.36 20.89
N VAL A 105 12.82 15.72 20.45
CA VAL A 105 13.24 17.12 20.30
C VAL A 105 12.41 17.85 19.25
N ASP A 106 12.28 17.27 18.06
CA ASP A 106 11.46 17.83 16.97
C ASP A 106 9.96 17.84 17.32
N GLY A 107 9.52 16.83 18.08
CA GLY A 107 8.16 16.71 18.61
C GLY A 107 7.78 17.90 19.49
N LEU A 108 8.68 18.35 20.38
CA LEU A 108 8.46 19.54 21.21
C LEU A 108 8.28 20.80 20.36
N GLY A 109 9.08 20.97 19.30
CA GLY A 109 8.93 22.08 18.35
C GLY A 109 7.60 22.07 17.60
N SER A 110 7.06 20.87 17.30
CA SER A 110 5.77 20.71 16.63
C SER A 110 4.56 21.10 17.49
N LEU A 111 4.68 21.10 18.82
CA LEU A 111 3.57 21.43 19.74
C LEU A 111 3.05 22.86 19.55
N PHE A 112 3.91 23.78 19.11
CA PHE A 112 3.56 25.20 18.95
C PHE A 112 3.10 25.58 17.52
N ASN A 113 3.06 24.62 16.59
CA ASN A 113 2.62 24.90 15.22
C ASN A 113 1.07 24.99 15.12
N PRO A 114 0.52 25.66 14.09
CA PRO A 114 -0.93 25.81 13.88
C PRO A 114 -1.61 24.54 13.32
N ILE A 115 -0.93 23.41 13.28
CA ILE A 115 -1.48 22.14 12.80
C ILE A 115 -2.16 21.42 13.97
N GLY A 116 -3.40 21.81 14.20
CA GLY A 116 -4.19 21.37 15.35
C GLY A 116 -3.83 22.07 16.66
N SER A 117 -4.72 21.97 17.64
CA SER A 117 -4.53 22.55 18.98
C SER A 117 -3.68 21.64 19.89
N LEU A 118 -3.21 22.17 21.03
CA LEU A 118 -2.52 21.35 22.04
C LEU A 118 -3.37 20.16 22.53
N PRO A 119 -4.68 20.33 22.84
CA PRO A 119 -5.56 19.20 23.14
C PRO A 119 -5.65 18.16 22.02
N ASP A 120 -5.63 18.58 20.75
CA ASP A 120 -5.64 17.64 19.62
C ASP A 120 -4.37 16.80 19.59
N LYS A 121 -3.21 17.43 19.79
CA LYS A 121 -1.91 16.73 19.80
C LYS A 121 -1.83 15.73 20.96
N LEU A 122 -2.38 16.07 22.12
CA LEU A 122 -2.52 15.12 23.23
C LEU A 122 -3.41 13.93 22.84
N ARG A 123 -4.55 14.17 22.19
CA ARG A 123 -5.44 13.10 21.71
C ARG A 123 -4.76 12.17 20.73
N VAL A 124 -3.91 12.68 19.82
CA VAL A 124 -3.09 11.83 18.93
C VAL A 124 -2.19 10.91 19.76
N GLY A 125 -1.53 11.46 20.80
CA GLY A 125 -0.69 10.69 21.72
C GLY A 125 -1.49 9.62 22.47
N LEU A 126 -2.65 9.97 23.02
CA LEU A 126 -3.53 9.02 23.72
C LEU A 126 -4.05 7.93 22.78
N LEU A 127 -4.39 8.27 21.54
CA LEU A 127 -4.83 7.31 20.52
C LEU A 127 -3.70 6.32 20.20
N ARG A 128 -2.47 6.82 20.03
CA ARG A 128 -1.29 5.98 19.81
C ARG A 128 -1.01 5.04 20.97
N LEU A 129 -1.16 5.50 22.20
CA LEU A 129 -0.97 4.68 23.40
C LEU A 129 -2.14 3.72 23.65
N GLY A 130 -3.21 3.79 22.85
CA GLY A 130 -4.42 2.98 23.03
C GLY A 130 -5.30 3.43 24.21
N LEU A 131 -5.00 4.58 24.83
CA LEU A 131 -5.77 5.18 25.93
C LEU A 131 -7.01 5.92 25.43
N LEU A 132 -6.94 6.44 24.20
CA LEU A 132 -8.10 6.89 23.44
C LEU A 132 -8.37 5.84 22.35
N SER A 133 -9.63 5.45 22.15
CA SER A 133 -9.94 4.29 21.32
C SER A 133 -11.27 4.41 20.60
N THR A 134 -11.34 3.75 19.46
CA THR A 134 -12.49 3.68 18.55
C THR A 134 -13.17 2.31 18.61
N ARG A 135 -12.65 1.38 19.42
CA ARG A 135 -13.14 0.00 19.57
C ARG A 135 -14.63 -0.13 19.92
N SER A 136 -15.19 0.82 20.67
CA SER A 136 -16.61 0.79 21.07
C SER A 136 -17.56 1.34 20.01
N MET A 137 -17.04 1.95 18.94
CA MET A 137 -17.87 2.48 17.85
C MET A 137 -18.31 1.35 16.89
N PRO A 138 -19.44 1.45 16.19
CA PRO A 138 -19.77 0.53 15.09
C PRO A 138 -18.76 0.58 13.93
N ASP A 139 -18.68 -0.49 13.13
CA ASP A 139 -17.70 -0.62 12.05
C ASP A 139 -18.01 0.29 10.85
N GLU A 140 -19.28 0.63 10.66
CA GLU A 140 -19.80 1.47 9.59
C GLU A 140 -19.55 2.97 9.84
N VAL A 141 -19.09 3.33 11.05
CA VAL A 141 -18.75 4.72 11.37
C VAL A 141 -17.61 5.19 10.47
N THR A 142 -17.82 6.33 9.81
CA THR A 142 -16.80 6.97 8.98
C THR A 142 -15.67 7.50 9.84
N THR A 143 -14.46 7.57 9.28
CA THR A 143 -13.29 8.17 9.96
C THR A 143 -13.58 9.60 10.43
N SER A 144 -14.29 10.42 9.63
CA SER A 144 -14.69 11.78 10.02
C SER A 144 -15.54 11.80 11.30
N GLN A 145 -16.58 10.98 11.36
CA GLN A 145 -17.47 10.90 12.53
C GLN A 145 -16.73 10.37 13.76
N ALA A 146 -15.81 9.43 13.57
CA ALA A 146 -14.99 8.92 14.66
C ALA A 146 -14.08 10.01 15.24
N LEU A 147 -13.37 10.77 14.39
CA LEU A 147 -12.51 11.86 14.84
C LEU A 147 -13.29 12.94 15.62
N GLU A 148 -14.51 13.27 15.17
CA GLU A 148 -15.41 14.18 15.88
C GLU A 148 -15.79 13.63 17.26
N ARG A 149 -16.19 12.35 17.35
CA ARG A 149 -16.53 11.69 18.62
C ARG A 149 -15.34 11.57 19.59
N LEU A 150 -14.12 11.45 19.06
CA LEU A 150 -12.89 11.48 19.84
C LEU A 150 -12.53 12.91 20.32
N GLY A 151 -13.25 13.93 19.84
CA GLY A 151 -13.07 15.32 20.22
C GLY A 151 -11.92 16.03 19.50
N PHE A 152 -11.52 15.57 18.31
CA PHE A 152 -10.59 16.31 17.46
C PHE A 152 -11.25 17.55 16.88
N GLY A 153 -10.58 18.70 17.01
CA GLY A 153 -11.05 19.96 16.45
C GLY A 153 -10.90 20.03 14.93
N SER A 154 -11.70 20.89 14.28
CA SER A 154 -11.65 21.12 12.83
C SER A 154 -10.25 21.47 12.32
N SER A 155 -9.49 22.27 13.08
CA SER A 155 -8.11 22.62 12.70
C SER A 155 -7.18 21.40 12.54
N MET A 156 -7.26 20.40 13.42
CA MET A 156 -6.48 19.16 13.29
C MET A 156 -7.04 18.30 12.15
N THR A 157 -8.36 18.19 12.08
CA THR A 157 -9.03 17.38 11.06
C THR A 157 -8.73 17.88 9.67
N ASP A 158 -8.88 19.18 9.41
CA ASP A 158 -8.74 19.78 8.09
C ASP A 158 -7.29 19.92 7.65
N ARG A 159 -6.39 20.29 8.57
CA ARG A 159 -4.99 20.60 8.23
C ARG A 159 -4.09 19.38 8.28
N PHE A 160 -4.48 18.30 8.97
CA PHE A 160 -3.65 17.11 9.13
C PHE A 160 -4.36 15.81 8.76
N TRP A 161 -5.45 15.44 9.44
CA TRP A 161 -6.07 14.13 9.24
C TRP A 161 -6.62 13.95 7.83
N LYS A 162 -7.35 14.93 7.31
CA LYS A 162 -7.87 14.95 5.94
C LYS A 162 -6.75 14.80 4.92
N PRO A 163 -5.73 15.69 4.84
CA PRO A 163 -4.71 15.57 3.81
C PRO A 163 -3.84 14.33 3.97
N PHE A 164 -3.54 13.92 5.20
CA PHE A 164 -2.77 12.70 5.43
C PHE A 164 -3.53 11.45 4.96
N MET A 165 -4.78 11.27 5.41
CA MET A 165 -5.58 10.10 5.04
C MET A 165 -6.06 10.14 3.60
N ARG A 166 -6.21 11.32 2.99
CA ARG A 166 -6.43 11.46 1.54
C ARG A 166 -5.30 10.83 0.75
N GLY A 167 -4.05 11.05 1.15
CA GLY A 167 -2.89 10.40 0.53
C GLY A 167 -2.84 8.88 0.72
N VAL A 168 -3.51 8.35 1.75
CA VAL A 168 -3.49 6.92 2.09
C VAL A 168 -4.69 6.16 1.50
N PHE A 169 -5.89 6.73 1.62
CA PHE A 169 -7.15 6.12 1.18
C PHE A 169 -7.61 6.63 -0.18
N LEU A 170 -6.93 7.63 -0.74
CA LEU A 170 -7.24 8.21 -2.04
C LEU A 170 -8.69 8.72 -2.12
N GLU A 171 -9.16 9.35 -1.04
CA GLU A 171 -10.50 9.93 -0.92
C GLU A 171 -10.49 11.21 -0.07
N ASN A 172 -11.42 12.12 -0.35
CA ASN A 172 -11.38 13.49 0.21
C ASN A 172 -12.23 13.69 1.47
N GLY A 173 -13.12 12.75 1.79
CA GLY A 173 -14.20 12.94 2.75
C GLY A 173 -13.99 12.28 4.11
N LEU A 174 -12.90 11.53 4.32
CA LEU A 174 -12.71 10.66 5.49
C LEU A 174 -13.91 9.71 5.70
N ARG A 175 -14.48 9.24 4.58
CA ARG A 175 -15.60 8.30 4.50
C ARG A 175 -15.19 6.88 4.78
N THR A 176 -13.90 6.54 4.58
CA THR A 176 -13.38 5.21 4.90
C THR A 176 -13.76 4.82 6.34
N SER A 177 -14.17 3.56 6.53
CA SER A 177 -14.52 3.00 7.84
C SER A 177 -13.43 3.28 8.86
N VAL A 178 -13.87 3.57 10.09
CA VAL A 178 -12.98 3.79 11.22
C VAL A 178 -12.06 2.59 11.49
N ARG A 179 -12.46 1.37 11.13
CA ARG A 179 -11.61 0.17 11.28
C ARG A 179 -10.38 0.21 10.42
N LYS A 180 -10.52 0.68 9.18
CA LYS A 180 -9.37 0.83 8.29
C LYS A 180 -8.47 1.97 8.73
N PHE A 181 -9.04 3.05 9.27
CA PHE A 181 -8.29 4.12 9.92
C PHE A 181 -7.49 3.61 11.12
N GLU A 182 -8.12 2.90 12.06
CA GLU A 182 -7.45 2.33 13.24
C GLU A 182 -6.30 1.40 12.85
N GLU A 183 -6.54 0.48 11.91
CA GLU A 183 -5.51 -0.43 11.40
C GLU A 183 -4.33 0.36 10.83
N THR A 184 -4.62 1.32 9.95
CA THR A 184 -3.59 2.09 9.25
C THR A 184 -2.81 2.98 10.21
N PHE A 185 -3.49 3.68 11.11
CA PHE A 185 -2.88 4.52 12.12
C PHE A 185 -1.95 3.71 13.04
N ARG A 186 -2.40 2.53 13.49
CA ARG A 186 -1.59 1.61 14.29
C ARG A 186 -0.31 1.21 13.56
N LEU A 187 -0.39 0.86 12.28
CA LEU A 187 0.78 0.47 11.49
C LEU A 187 1.78 1.62 11.32
N PHE A 188 1.31 2.85 11.11
CA PHE A 188 2.16 4.05 11.11
C PHE A 188 2.81 4.30 12.48
N ALA A 189 2.09 4.05 13.57
CA ALA A 189 2.58 4.27 14.93
C ALA A 189 3.61 3.21 15.38
N GLU A 190 3.43 1.94 14.99
CA GLU A 190 4.28 0.82 15.39
C GLU A 190 5.53 0.68 14.52
N GLY A 191 5.44 0.99 13.22
CA GLY A 191 6.49 0.73 12.24
C GLY A 191 7.04 1.97 11.57
N GLU A 192 8.17 1.81 10.90
CA GLU A 192 8.76 2.85 10.07
C GLU A 192 8.07 2.91 8.71
N THR A 193 7.96 4.11 8.17
CA THR A 193 7.64 4.32 6.75
C THR A 193 8.96 4.24 5.99
N ALA A 194 9.10 3.27 5.09
CA ALA A 194 10.36 3.01 4.40
C ALA A 194 10.15 2.66 2.92
N LEU A 195 11.24 2.72 2.16
CA LEU A 195 11.30 2.32 0.75
C LEU A 195 12.52 1.43 0.53
N PRO A 196 12.44 0.38 -0.32
CA PRO A 196 13.65 -0.28 -0.80
C PRO A 196 14.54 0.74 -1.52
N ARG A 197 15.86 0.65 -1.32
CA ARG A 197 16.83 1.60 -1.92
C ARG A 197 16.66 1.77 -3.43
N LEU A 198 16.25 0.72 -4.13
CA LEU A 198 16.08 0.70 -5.58
C LEU A 198 14.63 0.89 -6.05
N GLY A 199 13.73 1.33 -5.16
CA GLY A 199 12.32 1.59 -5.46
C GLY A 199 11.40 0.45 -5.02
N ILE A 200 10.11 0.75 -4.88
CA ILE A 200 9.12 -0.20 -4.33
C ILE A 200 8.97 -1.48 -5.18
N GLY A 201 9.29 -1.41 -6.47
CA GLY A 201 9.28 -2.53 -7.40
C GLY A 201 10.29 -3.64 -7.07
N GLU A 202 11.23 -3.43 -6.15
CA GLU A 202 12.08 -4.52 -5.64
C GLU A 202 11.31 -5.52 -4.78
N ILE A 203 10.20 -5.12 -4.14
CA ILE A 203 9.36 -6.02 -3.32
C ILE A 203 8.86 -7.21 -4.14
N PRO A 204 8.11 -7.02 -5.25
CA PRO A 204 7.64 -8.15 -6.05
C PRO A 204 8.78 -8.91 -6.73
N LYS A 205 9.90 -8.26 -7.06
CA LYS A 205 11.08 -8.94 -7.62
C LYS A 205 11.72 -9.90 -6.60
N GLN A 206 11.89 -9.48 -5.35
CA GLN A 206 12.37 -10.36 -4.27
C GLN A 206 11.45 -11.58 -4.10
N MET A 207 10.13 -11.35 -4.07
CA MET A 207 9.14 -12.43 -3.97
C MET A 207 9.23 -13.39 -5.15
N ALA A 208 9.35 -12.87 -6.38
CA ALA A 208 9.47 -13.67 -7.59
C ALA A 208 10.77 -14.46 -7.66
N ARG A 209 11.92 -13.91 -7.21
CA ARG A 209 13.21 -14.63 -7.14
C ARG A 209 13.17 -15.85 -6.22
N SER A 210 12.24 -15.87 -5.25
CA SER A 210 12.02 -17.01 -4.36
C SER A 210 11.18 -18.13 -5.00
N LEU A 211 10.68 -17.92 -6.23
CA LEU A 211 9.96 -18.91 -7.01
C LEU A 211 10.87 -19.49 -8.11
N PRO A 212 10.72 -20.77 -8.48
CA PRO A 212 11.39 -21.32 -9.66
C PRO A 212 10.96 -20.57 -10.92
N SER A 213 11.90 -20.23 -11.80
CA SER A 213 11.63 -19.43 -13.01
C SER A 213 10.55 -20.04 -13.91
N GLU A 214 10.47 -21.37 -13.98
CA GLU A 214 9.50 -22.12 -14.76
C GLU A 214 8.07 -22.04 -14.22
N SER A 215 7.90 -21.55 -12.98
CA SER A 215 6.59 -21.30 -12.39
C SER A 215 5.97 -19.98 -12.88
N LEU A 216 6.77 -19.06 -13.43
CA LEU A 216 6.29 -17.77 -13.93
C LEU A 216 5.98 -17.88 -15.44
N ARG A 217 4.76 -17.51 -15.81
CA ARG A 217 4.22 -17.49 -17.17
C ARG A 217 3.73 -16.08 -17.49
N LEU A 218 4.70 -15.17 -17.62
CA LEU A 218 4.48 -13.76 -17.96
C LEU A 218 4.22 -13.60 -19.47
N GLY A 219 3.71 -12.44 -19.89
CA GLY A 219 3.32 -12.19 -21.28
C GLY A 219 2.09 -12.98 -21.77
N HIS A 220 1.33 -13.60 -20.86
CA HIS A 220 0.17 -14.42 -21.15
C HIS A 220 -1.10 -13.80 -20.58
N SER A 221 -1.87 -13.11 -21.44
CA SER A 221 -3.21 -12.64 -21.08
C SER A 221 -4.17 -13.81 -20.99
N ILE A 222 -4.59 -14.18 -19.78
CA ILE A 222 -5.63 -15.18 -19.55
C ILE A 222 -7.00 -14.59 -19.88
N VAL A 223 -7.77 -15.28 -20.73
CA VAL A 223 -9.09 -14.82 -21.21
C VAL A 223 -10.22 -15.76 -20.85
N ARG A 224 -9.91 -17.01 -20.48
CA ARG A 224 -10.90 -17.97 -19.98
C ARG A 224 -10.32 -18.77 -18.83
N VAL A 225 -11.16 -19.03 -17.84
CA VAL A 225 -10.84 -19.90 -16.71
C VAL A 225 -11.96 -20.92 -16.52
N GLY A 226 -11.58 -22.09 -16.01
CA GLY A 226 -12.52 -23.02 -15.40
C GLY A 226 -11.89 -23.60 -14.14
N ASP A 227 -12.59 -24.51 -13.45
CA ASP A 227 -12.17 -25.01 -12.13
C ASP A 227 -10.72 -25.53 -12.06
N ARG A 228 -10.22 -26.04 -13.20
CA ARG A 228 -8.92 -26.74 -13.30
C ARG A 228 -8.12 -26.36 -14.55
N PHE A 229 -8.48 -25.28 -15.23
CA PHE A 229 -7.71 -24.83 -16.39
C PHE A 229 -7.75 -23.32 -16.55
N VAL A 230 -6.73 -22.80 -17.23
CA VAL A 230 -6.72 -21.43 -17.75
C VAL A 230 -6.36 -21.47 -19.24
N GLU A 231 -6.90 -20.54 -20.01
CA GLU A 231 -6.65 -20.38 -21.44
C GLU A 231 -6.26 -18.93 -21.73
N SER A 232 -5.17 -18.73 -22.44
CA SER A 232 -4.68 -17.41 -22.85
C SER A 232 -5.24 -16.96 -24.19
N ALA A 233 -5.15 -15.65 -24.45
CA ALA A 233 -5.63 -15.01 -25.67
C ALA A 233 -5.01 -15.60 -26.95
N ASP A 234 -3.80 -16.14 -26.88
CA ASP A 234 -3.10 -16.83 -27.98
C ASP A 234 -3.52 -18.32 -28.13
N GLY A 235 -4.55 -18.76 -27.41
CA GLY A 235 -5.13 -20.10 -27.51
C GLY A 235 -4.37 -21.20 -26.75
N LYS A 236 -3.31 -20.86 -26.00
CA LYS A 236 -2.62 -21.83 -25.15
C LYS A 236 -3.48 -22.15 -23.92
N ARG A 237 -3.46 -23.41 -23.52
CA ARG A 237 -4.23 -23.91 -22.38
C ARG A 237 -3.34 -24.65 -21.41
N TRP A 238 -3.53 -24.40 -20.12
CA TRP A 238 -2.85 -25.09 -19.03
C TRP A 238 -3.87 -25.76 -18.12
N GLU A 239 -3.57 -26.98 -17.71
CA GLU A 239 -4.35 -27.69 -16.70
C GLU A 239 -3.66 -27.68 -15.34
N GLY A 240 -4.48 -27.67 -14.30
CA GLY A 240 -4.03 -27.67 -12.92
C GLY A 240 -4.97 -28.43 -12.00
N ARG A 241 -4.69 -28.32 -10.70
CA ARG A 241 -5.52 -28.89 -9.63
C ARG A 241 -6.63 -27.93 -9.18
N ALA A 242 -6.38 -26.63 -9.31
CA ALA A 242 -7.24 -25.53 -8.94
C ALA A 242 -6.76 -24.24 -9.66
N VAL A 243 -7.66 -23.28 -9.82
CA VAL A 243 -7.36 -21.92 -10.29
C VAL A 243 -7.58 -20.92 -9.15
N VAL A 244 -6.67 -19.96 -9.01
CA VAL A 244 -6.81 -18.80 -8.11
C VAL A 244 -6.77 -17.54 -8.96
N LEU A 245 -7.79 -16.70 -8.83
CA LEU A 245 -7.82 -15.37 -9.45
C LEU A 245 -7.25 -14.37 -8.44
N ALA A 246 -6.11 -13.79 -8.77
CA ALA A 246 -5.43 -12.74 -8.00
C ALA A 246 -5.38 -11.43 -8.82
N THR A 247 -6.48 -11.15 -9.53
CA THR A 247 -6.70 -9.97 -10.37
C THR A 247 -7.58 -8.94 -9.66
N GLU A 248 -7.81 -7.79 -10.30
CA GLU A 248 -8.85 -6.85 -9.93
C GLU A 248 -10.25 -7.51 -9.97
N SER A 249 -11.19 -7.01 -9.16
CA SER A 249 -12.54 -7.59 -9.04
C SER A 249 -13.26 -7.64 -10.38
N GLU A 250 -13.24 -6.55 -11.13
CA GLU A 250 -13.87 -6.46 -12.46
C GLU A 250 -13.31 -7.50 -13.44
N VAL A 251 -11.99 -7.75 -13.40
CA VAL A 251 -11.34 -8.76 -14.24
C VAL A 251 -11.72 -10.16 -13.78
N ALA A 252 -11.82 -10.39 -12.47
CA ALA A 252 -12.24 -11.68 -11.93
C ALA A 252 -13.69 -12.00 -12.31
N ASP A 253 -14.60 -11.03 -12.20
CA ASP A 253 -16.01 -11.17 -12.58
C ASP A 253 -16.15 -11.47 -14.08
N GLN A 254 -15.41 -10.76 -14.92
CA GLN A 254 -15.35 -11.02 -16.36
C GLN A 254 -14.87 -12.44 -16.68
N LEU A 255 -13.80 -12.90 -16.02
CA LEU A 255 -13.26 -14.26 -16.24
C LEU A 255 -14.22 -15.36 -15.75
N LEU A 256 -14.99 -15.08 -14.70
CA LEU A 256 -15.98 -16.00 -14.13
C LEU A 256 -17.34 -15.93 -14.84
N GLY A 257 -17.55 -14.95 -15.72
CA GLY A 257 -18.84 -14.71 -16.36
C GLY A 257 -19.94 -14.32 -15.37
N LEU A 258 -19.57 -13.64 -14.29
CA LEU A 258 -20.52 -13.11 -13.31
C LEU A 258 -21.08 -11.79 -13.85
N ASP A 259 -22.40 -11.69 -13.90
CA ASP A 259 -23.07 -10.41 -14.12
C ASP A 259 -22.79 -9.54 -12.89
N GLY A 260 -22.00 -8.48 -13.06
CA GLY A 260 -21.61 -7.62 -11.96
C GLY A 260 -22.83 -6.92 -11.37
N ASP A 261 -23.32 -7.37 -10.21
CA ASP A 261 -24.13 -6.54 -9.32
C ASP A 261 -23.32 -5.26 -9.04
N GLU A 262 -23.84 -4.10 -9.48
CA GLU A 262 -23.23 -2.76 -9.41
C GLU A 262 -21.71 -2.71 -9.21
N ALA A 263 -20.95 -2.48 -10.28
CA ALA A 263 -19.49 -2.34 -10.24
C ALA A 263 -19.05 -1.47 -9.04
N THR A 264 -18.18 -2.02 -8.20
CA THR A 264 -17.70 -1.30 -7.00
C THR A 264 -17.04 0.00 -7.45
N PRO A 265 -17.50 1.17 -6.97
CA PRO A 265 -16.96 2.44 -7.41
C PRO A 265 -15.51 2.61 -6.93
N TRP A 266 -14.63 3.04 -7.82
CA TRP A 266 -13.22 3.34 -7.54
C TRP A 266 -12.93 4.82 -7.69
N ASN A 267 -11.96 5.32 -6.92
CA ASN A 267 -11.38 6.64 -7.14
C ASN A 267 -10.20 6.52 -8.12
N SER A 268 -10.09 7.46 -9.05
CA SER A 268 -8.90 7.64 -9.88
C SER A 268 -7.97 8.68 -9.27
N VAL A 269 -6.67 8.50 -9.47
CA VAL A 269 -5.64 9.45 -9.04
C VAL A 269 -4.54 9.54 -10.10
N ASP A 270 -3.97 10.74 -10.22
CA ASP A 270 -2.83 11.00 -11.08
C ASP A 270 -1.54 11.13 -10.24
N CYS A 271 -0.44 10.61 -10.77
CA CYS A 271 0.89 10.77 -10.19
C CYS A 271 1.76 11.58 -11.13
N LEU A 272 2.20 12.75 -10.67
CA LEU A 272 3.04 13.67 -11.41
C LEU A 272 4.48 13.62 -10.86
N TYR A 273 5.46 13.51 -11.76
CA TYR A 273 6.87 13.54 -11.40
C TYR A 273 7.50 14.85 -11.87
N PHE A 274 8.29 15.44 -10.99
CA PHE A 274 9.05 16.66 -11.27
C PHE A 274 10.52 16.40 -10.97
N SER A 275 11.40 16.82 -11.87
CA SER A 275 12.86 16.84 -11.64
C SER A 275 13.34 18.28 -11.48
N MET A 276 14.33 18.47 -10.62
CA MET A 276 14.99 19.74 -10.40
C MET A 276 16.45 19.50 -10.00
N PRO A 277 17.36 20.46 -10.24
CA PRO A 277 18.73 20.36 -9.76
C PRO A 277 18.78 20.12 -8.25
N SER A 278 19.73 19.31 -7.77
CA SER A 278 19.82 18.99 -6.34
C SER A 278 20.05 20.22 -5.45
N VAL A 279 20.64 21.28 -6.00
CA VAL A 279 20.85 22.56 -5.32
C VAL A 279 19.55 23.32 -5.04
N ASP A 280 18.49 23.02 -5.80
CA ASP A 280 17.18 23.68 -5.69
C ASP A 280 16.18 22.85 -4.86
N LEU A 281 16.60 21.69 -4.33
CA LEU A 281 15.73 20.85 -3.53
C LEU A 281 15.29 21.59 -2.25
N PRO A 282 13.97 21.66 -1.97
CA PRO A 282 13.46 22.37 -0.80
C PRO A 282 13.81 21.68 0.53
N THR A 283 14.23 20.42 0.49
CA THR A 283 14.75 19.65 1.61
C THR A 283 15.51 18.43 1.11
N ASN A 284 16.58 18.04 1.81
CA ASN A 284 17.31 16.79 1.59
C ASN A 284 16.86 15.68 2.57
N GLU A 285 15.85 15.95 3.40
CA GLU A 285 15.27 14.99 4.32
C GLU A 285 14.11 14.22 3.65
N PRO A 286 14.07 12.88 3.73
CA PRO A 286 12.99 12.08 3.17
C PRO A 286 11.74 12.17 4.07
N ILE A 287 11.03 13.30 4.00
CA ILE A 287 9.84 13.60 4.81
C ILE A 287 8.60 13.78 3.91
N LEU A 288 7.45 13.30 4.39
CA LEU A 288 6.17 13.46 3.70
C LEU A 288 5.75 14.93 3.67
N HIS A 289 5.27 15.41 2.53
CA HIS A 289 4.69 16.75 2.40
C HIS A 289 3.18 16.63 2.23
N LEU A 290 2.43 17.44 2.97
CA LEU A 290 0.96 17.44 2.99
C LEU A 290 0.45 18.84 2.65
N ASP A 291 -0.62 18.92 1.87
CA ASP A 291 -1.36 20.16 1.66
C ASP A 291 -2.41 20.34 2.76
N GLY A 292 -2.10 21.15 3.76
CA GLY A 292 -3.02 21.46 4.86
C GLY A 292 -3.96 22.62 4.57
N SER A 293 -3.95 23.18 3.35
CA SER A 293 -4.76 24.35 2.99
C SER A 293 -6.14 23.99 2.42
N GLY A 294 -6.35 22.74 2.02
CA GLY A 294 -7.65 22.21 1.54
C GLY A 294 -7.53 21.52 0.20
#